data_AF-A0A191MWT3-F1
#
_entry.id   AF-A0A191MWT3-F1
#
_cell.length_a   1.000
_cell.length_b   1.000
_cell.length_c   1.000
_cell.angle_alpha   90.00
_cell.angle_beta   90.00
_cell.angle_gamma   90.00
#
_symmetry.space_group_name_H-M   'P 1'
#
loop_
_entity.id
_entity.type
_entity.pdbx_description
1 polymer ?
#
loop_
_entity_poly.entity_id
_entity_poly.type
_entity_poly.pdbx_seq_one_letter_code
_entity_poly.pdbx_strand_id
1 'polypeptide(L)'
;MLTKITNFQGASSSFLISSMLRTSCCQFSRSNHIDAIDQNVVFWNNNTDKFFQWFVGFSEAESCFKIKPKNRNGKLHSFYFEFEIHLHIDDIKLLRFICDTLGVGNVYAREKSNSCSFIVGNEEGLRTLINIFDRYTFNGIKLLDYIDFKEAFLIYFNRSGTLDDNLISSILKLKQGMNKGRVDFSLPKDHKINITKYWLLGLIEGEGSFSIAKSKLRPNFQILFTVAQKPLLVEIRKYLISNLGFDRFSLWKLNNSSLIGIFEMKAKGNSKPTVSLEIRNVPLLRNYILPFLKSMPFISKKRHDFMDFFLICNVLYVGGHLHDNKIKDLILKVSSGMNDFRLSTYKASSKETALTYDELTILKNLGNSAIQPNLSLDLDILEDNSSLDMRGIFNNSVVYLIIKPNAKELVVGSLKETSDILGINSDVLSKLFKSLPANSNGVEINRYFVRRVKVFCER
;
A
#
# COMPACT_ATOMS: atom_id res chain seq x y z
N MET A 1 8.05 25.12 46.72
CA MET A 1 6.90 26.05 46.80
C MET A 1 6.37 26.24 45.38
N LEU A 2 5.38 25.49 44.88
CA LEU A 2 3.95 25.57 45.23
C LEU A 2 3.58 27.04 45.48
N THR A 3 2.88 27.77 44.62
CA THR A 3 1.46 27.62 44.20
C THR A 3 1.24 28.70 43.11
N LYS A 4 0.58 28.46 41.98
CA LYS A 4 -0.86 28.67 41.82
C LYS A 4 -1.35 28.06 40.50
N ILE A 5 -2.52 27.45 40.63
CA ILE A 5 -3.32 26.73 39.67
C ILE A 5 -4.42 27.66 39.11
N THR A 6 -5.02 27.21 38.00
CA THR A 6 -6.38 27.43 37.46
C THR A 6 -6.67 28.46 36.36
N ASN A 7 -7.02 27.87 35.21
CA ASN A 7 -8.23 28.08 34.40
C ASN A 7 -8.27 29.20 33.35
N PHE A 8 -8.13 28.77 32.09
CA PHE A 8 -9.09 29.11 31.03
C PHE A 8 -9.27 27.90 30.11
N GLN A 9 -10.42 27.23 30.23
CA GLN A 9 -10.95 26.30 29.23
C GLN A 9 -11.83 27.08 28.25
N GLY A 10 -11.82 26.68 26.98
CA GLY A 10 -12.96 26.83 26.08
C GLY A 10 -12.90 27.99 25.07
N ALA A 11 -12.14 27.80 23.99
CA ALA A 11 -12.51 28.39 22.70
C ALA A 11 -12.20 27.37 21.59
N SER A 12 -13.25 26.96 20.90
CA SER A 12 -13.25 26.04 19.76
C SER A 12 -12.32 26.51 18.65
N SER A 13 -11.32 25.70 18.33
CA SER A 13 -10.38 25.93 17.23
C SER A 13 -10.93 25.51 15.86
N SER A 14 -12.08 26.09 15.45
CA SER A 14 -12.69 25.83 14.14
C SER A 14 -12.94 27.08 13.28
N PHE A 15 -12.55 28.27 13.73
CA PHE A 15 -12.66 29.50 12.96
C PHE A 15 -11.36 30.28 13.11
N LEU A 16 -10.44 30.17 12.12
CA LEU A 16 -9.45 31.20 11.75
C LEU A 16 -8.52 30.82 10.58
N ILE A 17 -8.79 29.76 9.80
CA ILE A 17 -7.99 29.43 8.59
C ILE A 17 -8.70 29.83 7.26
N SER A 18 -9.90 30.42 7.31
CA SER A 18 -10.68 30.73 6.10
C SER A 18 -10.44 32.12 5.47
N SER A 19 -9.48 32.93 5.94
CA SER A 19 -9.34 34.31 5.42
C SER A 19 -7.90 34.79 5.22
N MET A 20 -7.12 34.11 4.37
CA MET A 20 -5.97 34.73 3.67
C MET A 20 -5.67 34.04 2.34
N LEU A 21 -6.68 33.89 1.47
CA LEU A 21 -6.44 33.63 0.04
C LEU A 21 -6.64 34.93 -0.74
N ARG A 22 -5.58 35.73 -0.77
CA ARG A 22 -5.23 36.73 -1.80
C ARG A 22 -4.03 37.52 -1.29
N THR A 23 -2.81 37.13 -1.70
CA THR A 23 -1.89 37.94 -2.55
C THR A 23 -0.51 37.31 -2.64
N SER A 24 0.00 37.23 -3.89
CA SER A 24 1.41 37.05 -4.35
C SER A 24 2.20 35.86 -3.76
N CYS A 25 2.72 34.92 -4.55
CA CYS A 25 3.68 35.13 -5.63
C CYS A 25 3.86 33.83 -6.45
N CYS A 26 3.67 33.89 -7.77
CA CYS A 26 4.25 33.04 -8.83
C CYS A 26 3.49 33.38 -10.11
N GLN A 27 4.10 34.15 -11.01
CA GLN A 27 3.53 34.46 -12.32
C GLN A 27 3.44 33.17 -13.13
N PHE A 28 2.24 32.62 -13.24
CA PHE A 28 1.92 31.55 -14.17
C PHE A 28 1.38 32.19 -15.45
N SER A 29 2.08 32.00 -16.56
CA SER A 29 1.52 32.22 -17.89
C SER A 29 0.34 31.27 -18.07
N ARG A 30 -0.86 31.84 -18.24
CA ARG A 30 -2.11 31.11 -18.45
C ARG A 30 -2.07 30.42 -19.82
N SER A 31 -1.96 29.10 -19.83
CA SER A 31 -2.48 28.28 -20.94
C SER A 31 -3.92 27.89 -20.62
N ASN A 32 -4.82 28.19 -21.56
CA ASN A 32 -6.25 27.91 -21.45
C ASN A 32 -6.53 26.41 -21.64
N HIS A 33 -6.55 25.66 -20.54
CA HIS A 33 -7.37 24.48 -20.39
C HIS A 33 -8.10 24.61 -19.05
N ILE A 34 -9.43 24.67 -19.09
CA ILE A 34 -10.24 24.55 -17.87
C ILE A 34 -10.11 23.09 -17.45
N ASP A 35 -9.07 22.77 -16.67
CA ASP A 35 -8.87 21.44 -16.11
C ASP A 35 -10.07 21.15 -15.20
N ALA A 36 -10.81 20.09 -15.51
CA ALA A 36 -11.86 19.59 -14.63
C ALA A 36 -11.26 19.39 -13.23
N ILE A 37 -11.94 19.92 -12.21
CA ILE A 37 -11.48 19.84 -10.83
C ILE A 37 -11.35 18.35 -10.44
N ASP A 38 -10.13 17.90 -10.13
CA ASP A 38 -9.91 16.53 -9.64
C ASP A 38 -10.60 16.36 -8.29
N GLN A 39 -11.64 15.53 -8.23
CA GLN A 39 -12.43 15.29 -7.03
C GLN A 39 -11.59 14.75 -5.87
N ASN A 40 -10.48 14.05 -6.15
CA ASN A 40 -9.58 13.57 -5.12
C ASN A 40 -8.83 14.74 -4.46
N VAL A 41 -8.42 15.76 -5.23
CA VAL A 41 -7.82 16.99 -4.70
C VAL A 41 -8.80 17.72 -3.79
N VAL A 42 -10.06 17.84 -4.22
CA VAL A 42 -11.13 18.48 -3.42
C VAL A 42 -11.36 17.73 -2.12
N PHE A 43 -11.39 16.39 -2.16
CA PHE A 43 -11.52 15.58 -0.95
C PHE A 43 -10.43 15.91 0.06
N TRP A 44 -9.17 15.93 -0.36
CA TRP A 44 -8.05 16.16 0.55
C TRP A 44 -8.03 17.58 1.12
N ASN A 45 -8.29 18.59 0.29
CA ASN A 45 -8.37 19.98 0.73
C ASN A 45 -9.47 20.20 1.78
N ASN A 46 -10.57 19.46 1.69
CA ASN A 46 -11.67 19.53 2.66
C ASN A 46 -11.48 18.61 3.87
N ASN A 47 -10.43 17.78 3.90
CA ASN A 47 -10.21 16.79 4.95
C ASN A 47 -8.75 16.79 5.43
N THR A 48 -8.32 17.91 6.03
CA THR A 48 -6.93 18.16 6.44
C THR A 48 -6.34 17.07 7.35
N ASP A 49 -7.10 16.57 8.34
CA ASP A 49 -6.64 15.48 9.23
C ASP A 49 -6.30 14.20 8.45
N LYS A 50 -7.19 13.81 7.52
CA LYS A 50 -6.97 12.64 6.66
C LYS A 50 -5.77 12.86 5.73
N PHE A 51 -5.62 14.08 5.19
CA PHE A 51 -4.46 14.45 4.39
C PHE A 51 -3.17 14.31 5.20
N PHE A 52 -3.12 14.76 6.45
CA PHE A 52 -1.92 14.61 7.27
C PHE A 52 -1.59 13.13 7.56
N GLN A 53 -2.60 12.30 7.86
CA GLN A 53 -2.38 10.85 7.98
C GLN A 53 -1.77 10.26 6.69
N TRP A 54 -2.34 10.61 5.53
CA TRP A 54 -1.81 10.20 4.23
C TRP A 54 -0.40 10.73 3.98
N PHE A 55 -0.13 12.01 4.26
CA PHE A 55 1.15 12.66 4.04
C PHE A 55 2.26 12.01 4.87
N VAL A 56 1.97 11.62 6.11
CA VAL A 56 2.92 10.88 6.95
C VAL A 56 3.15 9.47 6.43
N GLY A 57 2.12 8.77 5.97
CA GLY A 57 2.28 7.46 5.32
C GLY A 57 3.11 7.54 4.04
N PHE A 58 2.87 8.54 3.21
CA PHE A 58 3.64 8.79 1.99
C PHE A 58 5.07 9.23 2.30
N SER A 59 5.26 10.00 3.38
CA SER A 59 6.58 10.37 3.86
C SER A 59 7.34 9.16 4.40
N GLU A 60 6.70 8.22 5.10
CA GLU A 60 7.31 6.94 5.54
C GLU A 60 7.93 6.19 4.35
N ALA A 61 7.29 6.23 3.19
CA ALA A 61 7.83 5.74 1.94
C ALA A 61 8.95 6.64 1.39
N GLU A 62 8.61 7.85 0.93
CA GLU A 62 9.42 8.58 -0.05
C GLU A 62 10.30 9.69 0.53
N SER A 63 10.13 10.06 1.81
CA SER A 63 10.85 11.21 2.38
C SER A 63 12.26 10.90 2.88
N CYS A 64 13.07 11.94 3.05
CA CYS A 64 14.39 11.87 3.64
C CYS A 64 14.65 13.13 4.49
N PHE A 65 15.18 12.92 5.70
CA PHE A 65 15.64 13.99 6.59
C PHE A 65 17.16 14.14 6.47
N LYS A 66 17.66 15.36 6.26
CA LYS A 66 19.08 15.63 6.02
C LYS A 66 19.58 16.78 6.89
N ILE A 67 20.77 16.57 7.45
CA ILE A 67 21.57 17.60 8.11
C ILE A 67 22.84 17.77 7.28
N LYS A 68 23.09 18.98 6.78
CA LYS A 68 24.23 19.33 5.92
C LYS A 68 25.13 20.34 6.65
N PRO A 69 26.32 19.92 7.13
CA PRO A 69 27.32 20.85 7.65
C PRO A 69 27.75 21.85 6.56
N LYS A 70 27.91 23.12 6.92
CA LYS A 70 28.31 24.20 6.02
C LYS A 70 29.60 24.84 6.53
N ASN A 71 30.64 24.74 5.72
CA ASN A 71 31.95 25.30 6.05
C ASN A 71 32.11 26.71 5.47
N ARG A 72 32.79 27.57 6.20
CA ARG A 72 33.27 28.89 5.77
C ARG A 72 34.74 28.99 6.13
N ASN A 73 35.60 29.31 5.17
CA ASN A 73 37.07 29.39 5.34
C ASN A 73 37.68 28.11 5.97
N GLY A 74 37.24 26.94 5.52
CA GLY A 74 37.74 25.65 6.01
C GLY A 74 37.23 25.23 7.39
N LYS A 75 36.48 26.08 8.11
CA LYS A 75 35.88 25.76 9.41
C LYS A 75 34.37 25.59 9.29
N LEU A 76 33.80 24.67 10.06
CA LEU A 76 32.36 24.53 10.16
C LEU A 76 31.76 25.82 10.74
N HIS A 77 30.77 26.38 10.04
CA HIS A 77 30.16 27.67 10.37
C HIS A 77 28.67 27.52 10.71
N SER A 78 27.95 26.64 10.01
CA SER A 78 26.53 26.43 10.24
C SER A 78 26.08 25.03 9.83
N PHE A 79 24.85 24.68 10.17
CA PHE A 79 24.17 23.50 9.67
C PHE A 79 22.96 23.92 8.85
N TYR A 80 22.69 23.18 7.79
CA TYR A 80 21.48 23.31 6.99
C TYR A 80 20.65 22.05 7.14
N PHE A 81 19.40 22.22 7.57
CA PHE A 81 18.44 21.15 7.79
C PHE A 81 17.49 21.08 6.60
N GLU A 82 17.12 19.89 6.17
CA GLU A 82 16.30 19.69 4.98
C GLU A 82 15.41 18.46 5.14
N PHE A 83 14.11 18.64 4.90
CA PHE A 83 13.19 17.57 4.56
C PHE A 83 13.03 17.55 3.03
N GLU A 84 13.19 16.37 2.42
CA GLU A 84 13.03 16.19 0.98
C GLU A 84 12.15 14.99 0.66
N ILE A 85 11.25 15.14 -0.31
CA ILE A 85 10.63 14.04 -1.05
C ILE A 85 11.13 14.13 -2.48
N HIS A 86 11.75 13.07 -3.00
CA HIS A 86 12.33 13.02 -4.35
C HIS A 86 11.63 11.93 -5.16
N LEU A 87 11.00 12.31 -6.28
CA LEU A 87 10.19 11.41 -7.13
C LEU A 87 10.59 11.53 -8.61
N HIS A 88 10.03 10.65 -9.44
CA HIS A 88 10.07 10.80 -10.89
C HIS A 88 9.33 12.07 -11.34
N ILE A 89 9.74 12.67 -12.46
CA ILE A 89 9.17 13.95 -12.96
C ILE A 89 7.65 13.90 -13.18
N ASP A 90 7.11 12.71 -13.51
CA ASP A 90 5.66 12.51 -13.70
C ASP A 90 4.82 12.75 -12.44
N ASP A 91 5.43 12.70 -11.25
CA ASP A 91 4.77 12.98 -9.97
C ASP A 91 4.91 14.45 -9.55
N ILE A 92 5.38 15.35 -10.44
CA ILE A 92 5.53 16.78 -10.08
C ILE A 92 4.21 17.43 -9.65
N LYS A 93 3.08 17.01 -10.23
CA LYS A 93 1.75 17.51 -9.84
C LYS A 93 1.42 17.11 -8.40
N LEU A 94 1.80 15.90 -7.97
CA LEU A 94 1.66 15.44 -6.59
C LEU A 94 2.50 16.32 -5.64
N LEU A 95 3.76 16.59 -5.99
CA LEU A 95 4.63 17.41 -5.15
C LEU A 95 4.13 18.86 -5.03
N ARG A 96 3.57 19.43 -6.09
CA ARG A 96 2.91 20.75 -6.05
C ARG A 96 1.69 20.73 -5.13
N PHE A 97 0.83 19.71 -5.27
CA PHE A 97 -0.31 19.52 -4.38
C PHE A 97 0.11 19.44 -2.90
N ILE A 98 1.16 18.67 -2.57
CA ILE A 98 1.72 18.60 -1.21
C ILE A 98 2.18 19.99 -0.74
N CYS A 99 2.97 20.69 -1.57
CA CYS A 99 3.49 22.02 -1.27
C CYS A 99 2.37 23.03 -0.97
N ASP A 100 1.35 23.07 -1.85
CA ASP A 100 0.21 23.97 -1.73
C ASP A 100 -0.63 23.66 -0.49
N THR A 101 -0.85 22.38 -0.19
CA THR A 101 -1.66 21.94 0.97
C THR A 101 -0.95 22.20 2.31
N LEU A 102 0.38 22.04 2.35
CA LEU A 102 1.17 22.32 3.54
C LEU A 102 1.44 23.81 3.74
N GLY A 103 1.36 24.62 2.68
CA GLY A 103 1.68 26.05 2.69
C GLY A 103 3.18 26.35 2.90
N VAL A 104 4.04 25.33 2.81
CA VAL A 104 5.49 25.44 3.04
C VAL A 104 6.28 24.60 2.04
N GLY A 105 7.52 25.00 1.81
CA GLY A 105 8.46 24.29 0.94
C GLY A 105 8.49 24.82 -0.50
N ASN A 106 9.29 24.16 -1.32
CA ASN A 106 9.45 24.48 -2.73
C ASN A 106 9.54 23.20 -3.56
N VAL A 107 9.02 23.24 -4.78
CA VAL A 107 9.08 22.12 -5.74
C VAL A 107 10.06 22.45 -6.85
N TYR A 108 10.99 21.52 -7.11
CA TYR A 108 12.02 21.66 -8.12
C TYR A 108 11.89 20.55 -9.17
N ALA A 109 11.74 20.93 -10.44
CA ALA A 109 11.80 20.02 -11.58
C ALA A 109 13.25 19.86 -12.06
N ARG A 110 13.68 18.63 -12.35
CA ARG A 110 14.98 18.31 -12.94
C ARG A 110 14.77 17.43 -14.16
N GLU A 111 14.43 18.06 -15.28
CA GLU A 111 14.10 17.38 -16.54
C GLU A 111 15.24 16.51 -17.05
N LYS A 112 16.49 16.98 -16.95
CA LYS A 112 17.67 16.21 -17.39
C LYS A 112 17.81 14.86 -16.69
N SER A 113 17.36 14.74 -15.44
CA SER A 113 17.40 13.51 -14.65
C SER A 113 16.03 12.87 -14.47
N ASN A 114 15.01 13.33 -15.20
CA ASN A 114 13.64 12.82 -15.13
C ASN A 114 13.10 12.76 -13.69
N SER A 115 13.43 13.75 -12.87
CA SER A 115 13.05 13.74 -11.46
C SER A 115 12.55 15.09 -10.98
N CYS A 116 11.84 15.09 -9.86
CA CYS A 116 11.41 16.28 -9.16
C CYS A 116 11.57 16.11 -7.65
N SER A 117 11.74 17.21 -6.92
CA SER A 117 11.81 17.18 -5.45
C SER A 117 10.91 18.23 -4.82
N PHE A 118 10.30 17.89 -3.69
CA PHE A 118 9.71 18.82 -2.74
C PHE A 118 10.69 18.98 -1.59
N ILE A 119 11.08 20.22 -1.29
CA ILE A 119 12.11 20.52 -0.30
C ILE A 119 11.62 21.58 0.69
N VAL A 120 11.77 21.28 1.98
CA VAL A 120 11.59 22.24 3.08
C VAL A 120 12.91 22.37 3.82
N GLY A 121 13.50 23.57 3.82
CA GLY A 121 14.79 23.82 4.46
C GLY A 121 14.90 25.11 5.26
N ASN A 122 13.85 25.95 5.26
CA ASN A 122 13.78 27.10 6.16
C ASN A 122 13.21 26.66 7.53
N GLU A 123 13.55 27.41 8.58
CA GLU A 123 13.20 27.06 9.96
C GLU A 123 11.69 26.97 10.18
N GLU A 124 10.92 27.95 9.73
CA GLU A 124 9.47 28.03 9.92
C GLU A 124 8.75 26.83 9.28
N GLY A 125 9.11 26.48 8.05
CA GLY A 125 8.59 25.32 7.35
C GLY A 125 8.96 24.01 8.05
N LEU A 126 10.20 23.88 8.55
CA LEU A 126 10.61 22.71 9.30
C LEU A 126 9.89 22.59 10.65
N ARG A 127 9.63 23.70 11.36
CA ARG A 127 8.78 23.71 12.57
C ARG A 127 7.36 23.26 12.26
N THR A 128 6.81 23.70 11.13
CA THR A 128 5.48 23.25 10.65
C THR A 128 5.46 21.74 10.42
N LEU A 129 6.46 21.19 9.74
CA LEU A 129 6.58 19.74 9.53
C LEU A 129 6.75 18.96 10.84
N ILE A 130 7.58 19.46 11.77
CA ILE A 130 7.77 18.85 13.09
C ILE A 130 6.43 18.78 13.85
N ASN A 131 5.65 19.86 13.85
CA ASN A 131 4.33 19.86 14.48
C ASN A 131 3.37 18.83 13.87
N ILE A 132 3.44 18.60 12.55
CA ILE A 132 2.67 17.57 11.87
C ILE A 132 3.16 16.18 12.29
N PHE A 133 4.45 15.89 12.19
CA PHE A 133 5.02 14.58 12.48
C PHE A 133 4.96 14.21 13.97
N ASP A 134 4.89 15.19 14.87
CA ASP A 134 4.64 14.96 16.29
C ASP A 134 3.19 14.54 16.57
N ARG A 135 2.23 15.07 15.80
CA ARG A 135 0.81 14.72 15.95
C ARG A 135 0.45 13.44 15.19
N TYR A 136 1.04 13.24 14.02
CA TYR A 136 0.86 12.08 13.15
C TYR A 136 2.22 11.40 13.03
N THR A 137 2.46 10.39 13.85
CA THR A 137 3.79 9.80 13.98
C THR A 137 4.10 8.81 12.86
N PHE A 138 5.39 8.72 12.50
CA PHE A 138 5.91 7.63 11.67
C PHE A 138 5.75 6.30 12.41
N ASN A 139 5.44 5.24 11.67
CA ASN A 139 5.24 3.91 12.24
C ASN A 139 6.47 3.02 12.10
N GLY A 140 7.29 3.23 11.07
CA GLY A 140 8.45 2.43 10.74
C GLY A 140 9.76 3.02 11.26
N ILE A 141 10.86 2.53 10.70
CA ILE A 141 12.22 2.94 11.09
C ILE A 141 12.54 4.39 10.71
N LYS A 142 11.73 5.03 9.85
CA LYS A 142 11.90 6.46 9.53
C LYS A 142 11.67 7.35 10.74
N LEU A 143 10.90 6.87 11.72
CA LEU A 143 10.75 7.52 13.03
C LEU A 143 12.11 7.83 13.67
N LEU A 144 13.08 6.92 13.55
CA LEU A 144 14.39 7.08 14.17
C LEU A 144 15.17 8.24 13.54
N ASP A 145 15.15 8.35 12.21
CA ASP A 145 15.76 9.48 11.51
C ASP A 145 15.06 10.79 11.80
N TYR A 146 13.73 10.76 11.96
CA TYR A 146 12.96 11.93 12.36
C TYR A 146 13.30 12.39 13.78
N ILE A 147 13.44 11.48 14.75
CA ILE A 147 13.80 11.82 16.14
C ILE A 147 15.18 12.49 16.18
N ASP A 148 16.19 11.88 15.55
CA ASP A 148 17.55 12.45 15.52
C ASP A 148 17.57 13.80 14.78
N PHE A 149 16.82 13.91 13.68
CA PHE A 149 16.67 15.17 12.95
C PHE A 149 16.04 16.27 13.81
N LYS A 150 14.94 15.96 14.49
CA LYS A 150 14.21 16.89 15.35
C LYS A 150 15.08 17.34 16.53
N GLU A 151 15.78 16.41 17.18
CA GLU A 151 16.68 16.72 18.28
C GLU A 151 17.79 17.68 17.82
N ALA A 152 18.49 17.34 16.73
CA ALA A 152 19.53 18.19 16.17
C ALA A 152 18.99 19.57 15.73
N PHE A 153 17.78 19.60 15.16
CA PHE A 153 17.11 20.83 14.76
C PHE A 153 16.83 21.73 15.96
N LEU A 154 16.29 21.18 17.05
CA LEU A 154 15.98 21.94 18.26
C LEU A 154 17.26 22.42 18.97
N ILE A 155 18.28 21.56 19.07
CA ILE A 155 19.61 21.94 19.58
C ILE A 155 20.17 23.11 18.78
N TYR A 156 20.04 23.07 17.45
CA TYR A 156 20.50 24.16 16.60
C TYR A 156 19.65 25.41 16.81
N PHE A 157 18.37 25.41 16.43
CA PHE A 157 17.57 26.64 16.34
C PHE A 157 17.12 27.21 17.69
N ASN A 158 17.09 26.43 18.78
CA ASN A 158 16.71 26.93 20.11
C ASN A 158 17.93 27.25 21.01
N ARG A 159 19.16 27.18 20.49
CA ARG A 159 20.36 27.48 21.29
C ARG A 159 20.37 28.93 21.77
N SER A 160 20.88 29.14 22.98
CA SER A 160 21.30 30.45 23.45
C SER A 160 22.72 30.75 22.97
N GLY A 161 22.88 31.72 22.07
CA GLY A 161 24.20 32.21 21.64
C GLY A 161 24.76 31.53 20.38
N THR A 162 26.09 31.51 20.30
CA THR A 162 26.83 31.03 19.11
C THR A 162 26.91 29.50 19.06
N LEU A 163 27.21 28.98 17.88
CA LEU A 163 27.46 27.55 17.69
C LEU A 163 28.86 27.19 18.22
N ASP A 164 28.91 26.55 19.39
CA ASP A 164 30.16 26.09 20.01
C ASP A 164 30.52 24.63 19.62
N ASP A 165 31.74 24.21 20.00
CA ASP A 165 32.27 22.89 19.66
C ASP A 165 31.45 21.73 20.26
N ASN A 166 30.83 21.93 21.42
CA ASN A 166 29.99 20.92 22.06
C ASN A 166 28.70 20.71 21.27
N LEU A 167 28.01 21.79 20.90
CA LEU A 167 26.81 21.75 20.07
C LEU A 167 27.10 21.15 18.69
N ILE A 168 28.24 21.52 18.08
CA ILE A 168 28.71 20.95 16.82
C ILE A 168 28.87 19.43 16.95
N SER A 169 29.57 18.98 17.98
CA SER A 169 29.82 17.55 18.23
C SER A 169 28.52 16.78 18.41
N SER A 170 27.57 17.31 19.19
CA SER A 170 26.25 16.71 19.39
C SER A 170 25.44 16.58 18.09
N ILE A 171 25.37 17.65 17.28
CA ILE A 171 24.65 17.62 16.00
C ILE A 171 25.31 16.64 15.01
N LEU A 172 26.64 16.59 14.97
CA LEU A 172 27.37 15.65 14.10
C LEU A 172 27.15 14.20 14.53
N LYS A 173 27.09 13.92 15.83
CA LYS A 173 26.78 12.59 16.37
C LYS A 173 25.38 12.14 15.96
N LEU A 174 24.37 12.99 16.14
CA LEU A 174 22.99 12.70 15.70
C LEU A 174 22.95 12.45 14.18
N LYS A 175 23.57 13.34 13.39
CA LYS A 175 23.68 13.18 11.94
C LYS A 175 24.32 11.85 11.53
N GLN A 176 25.35 11.39 12.24
CA GLN A 176 26.05 10.14 11.95
C GLN A 176 25.12 8.92 12.15
N GLY A 177 24.20 9.00 13.11
CA GLY A 177 23.20 7.97 13.39
C GLY A 177 22.05 7.91 12.39
N MET A 178 21.92 8.88 11.46
CA MET A 178 20.79 8.97 10.53
C MET A 178 21.02 8.26 9.18
N ASN A 179 19.91 7.88 8.54
CA ASN A 179 19.85 7.38 7.16
C ASN A 179 20.81 6.19 6.93
N LYS A 180 21.76 6.32 5.98
CA LYS A 180 22.75 5.27 5.66
C LYS A 180 23.73 5.01 6.80
N GLY A 181 23.91 5.95 7.73
CA GLY A 181 24.76 5.79 8.91
C GLY A 181 24.09 5.00 10.04
N ARG A 182 22.76 4.79 9.97
CA ARG A 182 22.01 4.06 10.98
C ARG A 182 22.33 2.57 10.94
N VAL A 183 22.69 2.03 12.10
CA VAL A 183 22.94 0.60 12.32
C VAL A 183 21.99 -0.02 13.34
N ASP A 184 21.43 0.78 14.25
CA ASP A 184 20.40 0.37 15.20
C ASP A 184 19.01 0.77 14.68
N PHE A 185 18.14 -0.23 14.56
CA PHE A 185 16.76 -0.08 14.07
C PHE A 185 15.72 -0.34 15.17
N SER A 186 16.15 -0.32 16.43
CA SER A 186 15.27 -0.50 17.59
C SER A 186 14.37 0.72 17.77
N LEU A 187 13.05 0.51 17.65
CA LEU A 187 12.06 1.55 17.92
C LEU A 187 11.97 1.85 19.44
N PRO A 188 11.61 3.09 19.84
CA PRO A 188 11.37 3.41 21.26
C PRO A 188 10.36 2.46 21.91
N LYS A 189 10.57 2.10 23.18
CA LYS A 189 9.75 1.08 23.87
C LYS A 189 8.27 1.46 24.00
N ASP A 190 8.00 2.75 24.10
CA ASP A 190 6.68 3.37 24.20
C ASP A 190 6.03 3.63 22.84
N HIS A 191 6.77 3.47 21.74
CA HIS A 191 6.25 3.62 20.39
C HIS A 191 5.25 2.51 20.07
N LYS A 192 4.03 2.93 19.68
CA LYS A 192 2.97 2.03 19.25
C LYS A 192 2.69 2.28 17.78
N ILE A 193 2.87 1.24 16.97
CA ILE A 193 2.48 1.28 15.57
C ILE A 193 0.96 1.44 15.48
N ASN A 194 0.52 2.55 14.86
CA ASN A 194 -0.88 2.88 14.65
C ASN A 194 -1.15 3.01 13.15
N ILE A 195 -1.61 1.93 12.54
CA ILE A 195 -1.98 1.91 11.12
C ILE A 195 -3.38 2.49 10.98
N THR A 196 -3.50 3.62 10.27
CA THR A 196 -4.80 4.16 9.86
C THR A 196 -5.06 3.92 8.39
N LYS A 197 -6.33 4.04 8.00
CA LYS A 197 -6.77 3.85 6.61
C LYS A 197 -5.99 4.74 5.63
N TYR A 198 -5.87 6.03 5.94
CA TYR A 198 -5.23 7.01 5.06
C TYR A 198 -3.70 6.98 5.15
N TRP A 199 -3.14 6.68 6.33
CA TRP A 199 -1.70 6.41 6.45
C TRP A 199 -1.28 5.22 5.57
N LEU A 200 -2.07 4.13 5.59
CA LEU A 200 -1.78 2.96 4.76
C LEU A 200 -1.89 3.30 3.27
N LEU A 201 -2.85 4.12 2.86
CA LEU A 201 -2.92 4.60 1.48
C LEU A 201 -1.65 5.38 1.10
N GLY A 202 -1.22 6.32 1.93
CA GLY A 202 0.00 7.11 1.67
C GLY A 202 1.22 6.19 1.48
N LEU A 203 1.39 5.21 2.37
CA LEU A 203 2.46 4.22 2.25
C LEU A 203 2.36 3.44 0.93
N ILE A 204 1.16 2.97 0.58
CA ILE A 204 0.90 2.24 -0.67
C ILE A 204 1.19 3.11 -1.89
N GLU A 205 0.86 4.41 -1.85
CA GLU A 205 1.12 5.34 -2.95
C GLU A 205 2.60 5.65 -3.16
N GLY A 206 3.47 5.39 -2.18
CA GLY A 206 4.92 5.34 -2.37
C GLY A 206 5.41 3.92 -2.71
N GLU A 207 5.29 2.99 -1.76
CA GLU A 207 5.97 1.68 -1.74
C GLU A 207 5.11 0.50 -2.23
N GLY A 208 3.81 0.71 -2.43
CA GLY A 208 2.92 -0.31 -2.95
C GLY A 208 3.21 -0.63 -4.42
N SER A 209 3.04 -1.87 -4.83
CA SER A 209 3.22 -2.29 -6.22
C SER A 209 2.08 -3.20 -6.66
N PHE A 210 1.50 -2.85 -7.81
CA PHE A 210 0.41 -3.59 -8.46
C PHE A 210 0.96 -4.22 -9.74
N SER A 211 1.11 -5.54 -9.75
CA SER A 211 1.83 -6.24 -10.82
C SER A 211 1.13 -7.52 -11.26
N ILE A 212 1.33 -7.92 -12.52
CA ILE A 212 0.83 -9.18 -13.06
C ILE A 212 2.00 -10.03 -13.54
N ALA A 213 2.12 -11.25 -13.04
CA ALA A 213 3.01 -12.26 -13.62
C ALA A 213 2.39 -12.77 -14.93
N LYS A 214 2.78 -12.15 -16.05
CA LYS A 214 2.19 -12.34 -17.39
C LYS A 214 2.08 -13.80 -17.84
N SER A 215 3.09 -14.62 -17.56
CA SER A 215 3.11 -16.05 -17.95
C SER A 215 1.98 -16.88 -17.35
N LYS A 216 1.54 -16.51 -16.14
CA LYS A 216 0.51 -17.23 -15.38
C LYS A 216 -0.76 -16.40 -15.18
N LEU A 217 -0.82 -15.20 -15.77
CA LEU A 217 -1.83 -14.17 -15.47
C LEU A 217 -2.11 -14.00 -13.97
N ARG A 218 -1.06 -14.10 -13.13
CA ARG A 218 -1.21 -14.08 -11.68
C ARG A 218 -1.02 -12.67 -11.14
N PRO A 219 -2.04 -12.06 -10.51
CA PRO A 219 -1.90 -10.75 -9.91
C PRO A 219 -1.09 -10.82 -8.62
N ASN A 220 -0.40 -9.74 -8.32
CA ASN A 220 0.41 -9.58 -7.13
C ASN A 220 0.36 -8.12 -6.69
N PHE A 221 -0.37 -7.87 -5.60
CA PHE A 221 -0.21 -6.65 -4.81
C PHE A 221 0.90 -6.90 -3.79
N GLN A 222 1.86 -6.00 -3.70
CA GLN A 222 2.98 -6.12 -2.78
C GLN A 222 3.38 -4.80 -2.15
N ILE A 223 3.92 -4.86 -0.93
CA ILE A 223 4.69 -3.79 -0.29
C ILE A 223 6.04 -4.39 0.07
N LEU A 224 7.15 -3.79 -0.36
CA LEU A 224 8.51 -4.32 -0.20
C LEU A 224 9.34 -3.38 0.67
N PHE A 225 10.05 -3.93 1.64
CA PHE A 225 11.03 -3.21 2.46
C PHE A 225 12.31 -3.99 2.66
N THR A 226 13.28 -3.38 3.36
CA THR A 226 14.38 -4.11 4.00
C THR A 226 13.88 -4.90 5.21
N VAL A 227 14.53 -6.01 5.55
CA VAL A 227 14.11 -6.90 6.67
C VAL A 227 13.92 -6.17 8.01
N ALA A 228 14.66 -5.09 8.25
CA ALA A 228 14.52 -4.26 9.46
C ALA A 228 13.08 -3.74 9.68
N GLN A 229 12.28 -3.61 8.62
CA GLN A 229 10.90 -3.11 8.69
C GLN A 229 9.85 -4.23 8.74
N LYS A 230 10.26 -5.49 8.91
CA LYS A 230 9.33 -6.62 9.07
C LYS A 230 8.24 -6.38 10.13
N PRO A 231 8.52 -5.80 11.33
CA PRO A 231 7.47 -5.52 12.31
C PRO A 231 6.34 -4.63 11.76
N LEU A 232 6.67 -3.66 10.91
CA LEU A 232 5.68 -2.79 10.27
C LEU A 232 4.74 -3.58 9.35
N LEU A 233 5.29 -4.48 8.52
CA LEU A 233 4.48 -5.34 7.64
C LEU A 233 3.59 -6.30 8.43
N VAL A 234 4.03 -6.78 9.60
CA VAL A 234 3.21 -7.59 10.50
C VAL A 234 2.01 -6.81 11.01
N GLU A 235 2.20 -5.55 11.43
CA GLU A 235 1.10 -4.70 11.87
C GLU A 235 0.17 -4.30 10.73
N ILE A 236 0.68 -4.05 9.52
CA ILE A 236 -0.15 -3.83 8.33
C ILE A 236 -1.01 -5.08 8.04
N ARG A 237 -0.44 -6.29 8.11
CA ARG A 237 -1.20 -7.54 7.96
C ARG A 237 -2.31 -7.64 8.99
N LYS A 238 -2.02 -7.38 10.27
CA LYS A 238 -3.03 -7.39 11.35
C LYS A 238 -4.13 -6.37 11.09
N TYR A 239 -3.76 -5.16 10.71
CA TYR A 239 -4.71 -4.10 10.36
C TYR A 239 -5.67 -4.54 9.25
N LEU A 240 -5.15 -5.10 8.15
CA LEU A 240 -5.98 -5.59 7.04
C LEU A 240 -6.94 -6.71 7.48
N ILE A 241 -6.45 -7.69 8.26
CA ILE A 241 -7.28 -8.81 8.74
C ILE A 241 -8.40 -8.31 9.66
N SER A 242 -8.11 -7.37 10.56
CA SER A 242 -9.08 -6.89 11.54
C SER A 242 -10.10 -5.89 10.99
N ASN A 243 -9.78 -5.15 9.93
CA ASN A 243 -10.60 -4.01 9.47
C ASN A 243 -11.38 -4.24 8.17
N LEU A 244 -11.18 -5.37 7.48
CA LEU A 244 -11.86 -5.66 6.20
C LEU A 244 -13.09 -6.55 6.34
N GLY A 245 -13.44 -6.99 7.56
CA GLY A 245 -14.69 -7.71 7.80
C GLY A 245 -14.75 -9.11 7.16
N PHE A 246 -13.70 -9.92 7.32
CA PHE A 246 -13.73 -11.30 6.86
C PHE A 246 -14.77 -12.13 7.65
N ASP A 247 -15.50 -13.02 6.98
CA ASP A 247 -16.35 -14.01 7.64
C ASP A 247 -15.51 -15.06 8.39
N ARG A 248 -16.16 -15.89 9.23
CA ARG A 248 -15.46 -16.87 10.09
C ARG A 248 -14.56 -17.84 9.31
N PHE A 249 -14.96 -18.25 8.12
CA PHE A 249 -14.21 -19.21 7.30
C PHE A 249 -13.06 -18.51 6.58
N SER A 250 -13.27 -17.29 6.09
CA SER A 250 -12.21 -16.46 5.52
C SER A 250 -11.14 -16.11 6.57
N LEU A 251 -11.54 -15.73 7.80
CA LEU A 251 -10.62 -15.51 8.91
C LEU A 251 -9.83 -16.77 9.25
N TRP A 252 -10.52 -17.92 9.36
CA TRP A 252 -9.87 -19.20 9.59
C TRP A 252 -8.82 -19.48 8.50
N LYS A 253 -9.15 -19.26 7.22
CA LYS A 253 -8.21 -19.45 6.11
C LYS A 253 -7.00 -18.52 6.23
N LEU A 254 -7.21 -17.23 6.50
CA LEU A 254 -6.13 -16.24 6.62
C LEU A 254 -5.17 -16.53 7.79
N ASN A 255 -5.70 -17.07 8.89
CA ASN A 255 -4.89 -17.41 10.07
C ASN A 255 -4.08 -18.69 9.86
N ASN A 256 -4.53 -19.59 8.97
CA ASN A 256 -3.88 -20.87 8.68
C ASN A 256 -3.21 -20.93 7.31
N SER A 257 -2.95 -19.77 6.67
CA SER A 257 -2.29 -19.71 5.37
C SER A 257 -1.49 -18.41 5.17
N SER A 258 -0.68 -18.39 4.11
CA SER A 258 0.14 -17.23 3.73
C SER A 258 -0.51 -16.38 2.62
N LEU A 259 -1.83 -16.18 2.68
CA LEU A 259 -2.57 -15.44 1.63
C LEU A 259 -2.38 -13.93 1.69
N ILE A 260 -2.25 -13.38 2.90
CA ILE A 260 -1.61 -12.08 3.15
C ILE A 260 -0.25 -12.43 3.76
N GLY A 261 0.65 -12.88 2.88
CA GLY A 261 1.91 -13.49 3.29
C GLY A 261 2.99 -12.44 3.52
N ILE A 262 3.86 -12.71 4.48
CA ILE A 262 5.08 -11.93 4.72
C ILE A 262 6.26 -12.83 4.34
N PHE A 263 7.01 -12.44 3.33
CA PHE A 263 8.08 -13.24 2.74
C PHE A 263 9.40 -12.51 2.88
N GLU A 264 10.40 -13.18 3.46
CA GLU A 264 11.76 -12.67 3.54
C GLU A 264 12.59 -13.24 2.40
N MET A 265 13.39 -12.38 1.78
CA MET A 265 14.36 -12.76 0.78
C MET A 265 15.76 -12.43 1.28
N LYS A 266 16.66 -13.41 1.16
CA LYS A 266 18.07 -13.23 1.48
C LYS A 266 18.69 -12.18 0.55
N ALA A 267 19.71 -11.50 1.06
CA ALA A 267 20.54 -10.60 0.27
C ALA A 267 21.02 -11.29 -1.01
N LYS A 268 20.96 -10.58 -2.13
CA LYS A 268 21.51 -11.03 -3.42
C LYS A 268 22.63 -10.10 -3.85
N GLY A 269 23.86 -10.61 -3.90
CA GLY A 269 25.04 -9.79 -4.15
C GLY A 269 25.18 -8.69 -3.09
N ASN A 270 25.34 -7.43 -3.53
CA ASN A 270 25.52 -6.28 -2.64
C ASN A 270 24.19 -5.66 -2.13
N SER A 271 23.05 -6.30 -2.40
CA SER A 271 21.74 -5.81 -1.92
C SER A 271 21.49 -6.20 -0.46
N LYS A 272 20.74 -5.36 0.27
CA LYS A 272 20.26 -5.69 1.61
C LYS A 272 19.19 -6.79 1.52
N PRO A 273 19.07 -7.66 2.53
CA PRO A 273 17.94 -8.60 2.58
C PRO A 273 16.63 -7.82 2.64
N THR A 274 15.61 -8.34 1.96
CA THR A 274 14.30 -7.69 1.84
C THR A 274 13.20 -8.52 2.48
N VAL A 275 12.08 -7.87 2.77
CA VAL A 275 10.86 -8.48 3.24
C VAL A 275 9.69 -7.87 2.47
N SER A 276 8.75 -8.69 2.01
CA SER A 276 7.55 -8.25 1.30
C SER A 276 6.29 -8.71 2.01
N LEU A 277 5.26 -7.87 2.00
CA LEU A 277 3.88 -8.30 2.20
C LEU A 277 3.27 -8.50 0.82
N GLU A 278 2.76 -9.70 0.54
CA GLU A 278 2.28 -10.06 -0.79
C GLU A 278 0.88 -10.68 -0.73
N ILE A 279 0.01 -10.23 -1.63
CA ILE A 279 -1.35 -10.75 -1.81
C ILE A 279 -1.56 -11.09 -3.28
N ARG A 280 -1.79 -12.38 -3.55
CA ARG A 280 -1.92 -12.93 -4.91
C ARG A 280 -3.23 -13.65 -5.19
N ASN A 281 -4.05 -13.89 -4.16
CA ASN A 281 -5.30 -14.61 -4.30
C ASN A 281 -6.36 -13.68 -4.92
N VAL A 282 -6.91 -14.07 -6.08
CA VAL A 282 -7.83 -13.24 -6.87
C VAL A 282 -9.11 -12.91 -6.08
N PRO A 283 -9.83 -13.86 -5.45
CA PRO A 283 -10.98 -13.53 -4.61
C PRO A 283 -10.68 -12.57 -3.47
N LEU A 284 -9.60 -12.81 -2.71
CA LEU A 284 -9.16 -11.92 -1.63
C LEU A 284 -8.86 -10.50 -2.13
N LEU A 285 -8.12 -10.39 -3.24
CA LEU A 285 -7.83 -9.10 -3.88
C LEU A 285 -9.12 -8.40 -4.30
N ARG A 286 -9.92 -9.05 -5.14
CA ARG A 286 -11.09 -8.48 -5.79
C ARG A 286 -12.21 -8.12 -4.81
N ASN A 287 -12.45 -8.94 -3.78
CA ASN A 287 -13.59 -8.75 -2.87
C ASN A 287 -13.27 -7.95 -1.60
N TYR A 288 -12.00 -7.89 -1.18
CA TYR A 288 -11.63 -7.25 0.09
C TYR A 288 -10.59 -6.14 -0.10
N ILE A 289 -9.42 -6.46 -0.65
CA ILE A 289 -8.30 -5.51 -0.71
C ILE A 289 -8.59 -4.35 -1.65
N LEU A 290 -9.00 -4.66 -2.88
CA LEU A 290 -9.18 -3.68 -3.94
C LEU A 290 -10.39 -2.76 -3.73
N PRO A 291 -11.57 -3.23 -3.25
CA PRO A 291 -12.65 -2.35 -2.85
C PRO A 291 -12.27 -1.40 -1.71
N PHE A 292 -11.53 -1.91 -0.71
CA PHE A 292 -11.00 -1.06 0.36
C PHE A 292 -10.12 0.07 -0.17
N LEU A 293 -9.16 -0.25 -1.05
CA LEU A 293 -8.31 0.76 -1.69
C LEU A 293 -9.11 1.74 -2.57
N LYS A 294 -10.05 1.23 -3.36
CA LYS A 294 -10.91 2.03 -4.25
C LYS A 294 -11.81 3.01 -3.49
N SER A 295 -12.12 2.72 -2.22
CA SER A 295 -12.89 3.61 -1.35
C SER A 295 -12.11 4.85 -0.86
N MET A 296 -10.86 5.02 -1.29
CA MET A 296 -10.00 6.13 -0.90
C MET A 296 -9.51 6.94 -2.10
N PRO A 297 -9.23 8.25 -1.92
CA PRO A 297 -8.83 9.12 -3.01
C PRO A 297 -7.31 9.06 -3.24
N PHE A 298 -6.87 8.19 -4.16
CA PHE A 298 -5.48 8.21 -4.63
C PHE A 298 -5.13 9.57 -5.26
N ILE A 299 -3.91 10.04 -5.04
CA ILE A 299 -3.46 11.35 -5.51
C ILE A 299 -2.15 11.29 -6.30
N SER A 300 -1.36 10.24 -6.14
CA SER A 300 -0.17 9.95 -6.96
C SER A 300 -0.54 9.31 -8.29
N LYS A 301 0.42 9.24 -9.22
CA LYS A 301 0.21 8.54 -10.49
C LYS A 301 -0.07 7.05 -10.32
N LYS A 302 0.26 6.46 -9.16
CA LYS A 302 0.01 5.03 -8.85
C LYS A 302 -1.48 4.69 -8.92
N ARG A 303 -2.36 5.69 -8.82
CA ARG A 303 -3.80 5.56 -9.14
C ARG A 303 -4.04 4.84 -10.46
N HIS A 304 -3.27 5.18 -11.50
CA HIS A 304 -3.49 4.61 -12.83
C HIS A 304 -3.16 3.11 -12.87
N ASP A 305 -2.06 2.70 -12.25
CA ASP A 305 -1.70 1.28 -12.14
C ASP A 305 -2.66 0.51 -11.23
N PHE A 306 -3.12 1.13 -10.15
CA PHE A 306 -4.17 0.57 -9.31
C PHE A 306 -5.47 0.31 -10.11
N MET A 307 -5.91 1.27 -10.94
CA MET A 307 -7.14 1.13 -11.70
C MET A 307 -7.06 0.05 -12.79
N ASP A 308 -5.91 -0.06 -13.47
CA ASP A 308 -5.68 -1.13 -14.44
C ASP A 308 -5.59 -2.50 -13.74
N PHE A 309 -4.91 -2.57 -12.60
CA PHE A 309 -4.86 -3.77 -11.76
C PHE A 309 -6.25 -4.18 -11.25
N PHE A 310 -7.08 -3.20 -10.86
CA PHE A 310 -8.47 -3.42 -10.44
C PHE A 310 -9.30 -4.04 -11.56
N LEU A 311 -9.20 -3.50 -12.78
CA LEU A 311 -9.86 -4.05 -13.96
C LEU A 311 -9.41 -5.48 -14.23
N ILE A 312 -8.10 -5.73 -14.24
CA ILE A 312 -7.55 -7.07 -14.47
C ILE A 312 -8.06 -8.05 -13.40
N CYS A 313 -8.03 -7.69 -12.11
CA CYS A 313 -8.50 -8.58 -11.06
C CYS A 313 -10.00 -8.90 -11.16
N ASN A 314 -10.83 -7.94 -11.59
CA ASN A 314 -12.24 -8.21 -11.88
C ASN A 314 -12.42 -9.22 -13.00
N VAL A 315 -11.69 -9.06 -14.11
CA VAL A 315 -11.74 -9.99 -15.25
C VAL A 315 -11.20 -11.38 -14.87
N LEU A 316 -10.13 -11.44 -14.09
CA LEU A 316 -9.58 -12.70 -13.58
C LEU A 316 -10.55 -13.40 -12.64
N TYR A 317 -11.29 -12.65 -11.81
CA TYR A 317 -12.29 -13.20 -10.90
C TYR A 317 -13.45 -13.89 -11.64
N VAL A 318 -13.90 -13.29 -12.75
CA VAL A 318 -14.98 -13.83 -13.60
C VAL A 318 -14.53 -15.05 -14.40
N GLY A 319 -13.24 -15.19 -14.68
CA GLY A 319 -12.70 -16.40 -15.33
C GLY A 319 -12.78 -16.43 -16.87
N GLY A 320 -13.26 -15.37 -17.54
CA GLY A 320 -13.40 -15.37 -19.01
C GLY A 320 -12.10 -15.65 -19.79
N HIS A 321 -10.95 -15.31 -19.21
CA HIS A 321 -9.62 -15.62 -19.75
C HIS A 321 -9.27 -17.12 -19.81
N LEU A 322 -10.03 -17.98 -19.12
CA LEU A 322 -9.86 -19.43 -19.14
C LEU A 322 -10.42 -20.08 -20.40
N HIS A 323 -11.34 -19.38 -21.09
CA HIS A 323 -12.07 -19.92 -22.24
C HIS A 323 -11.92 -19.06 -23.50
N ASP A 324 -11.45 -17.82 -23.38
CA ASP A 324 -11.25 -16.92 -24.50
C ASP A 324 -9.84 -16.31 -24.50
N ASN A 325 -9.04 -16.73 -25.49
CA ASN A 325 -7.69 -16.20 -25.70
C ASN A 325 -7.69 -14.69 -25.98
N LYS A 326 -8.76 -14.13 -26.57
CA LYS A 326 -8.86 -12.69 -26.78
C LYS A 326 -8.88 -11.94 -25.44
N ILE A 327 -9.60 -12.46 -24.44
CA ILE A 327 -9.62 -11.87 -23.09
C ILE A 327 -8.23 -11.92 -22.45
N LYS A 328 -7.50 -13.03 -22.64
CA LYS A 328 -6.10 -13.14 -22.19
C LYS A 328 -5.20 -12.10 -22.86
N ASP A 329 -5.32 -11.92 -24.17
CA ASP A 329 -4.54 -10.93 -24.92
C ASP A 329 -4.85 -9.50 -24.47
N LEU A 330 -6.13 -9.20 -24.21
CA LEU A 330 -6.55 -7.90 -23.65
C LEU A 330 -5.96 -7.65 -22.26
N ILE A 331 -5.94 -8.65 -21.36
CA ILE A 331 -5.28 -8.52 -20.05
C ILE A 331 -3.78 -8.23 -20.22
N LEU A 332 -3.11 -8.93 -21.14
CA LEU A 332 -1.68 -8.73 -21.42
C LEU A 332 -1.40 -7.35 -22.02
N LYS A 333 -2.32 -6.84 -22.86
CA LYS A 333 -2.26 -5.50 -23.43
C LYS A 333 -2.34 -4.43 -22.34
N VAL A 334 -3.35 -4.51 -21.45
CA VAL A 334 -3.45 -3.62 -20.27
C VAL A 334 -2.20 -3.70 -19.41
N SER A 335 -1.75 -4.91 -19.06
CA SER A 335 -0.56 -5.11 -18.22
C SER A 335 0.72 -4.55 -18.85
N SER A 336 0.77 -4.36 -20.17
CA SER A 336 1.93 -3.81 -20.87
C SER A 336 1.93 -2.27 -20.91
N GLY A 337 0.88 -1.62 -20.42
CA GLY A 337 0.81 -0.18 -20.20
C GLY A 337 0.94 0.26 -18.72
N MET A 338 1.20 -0.68 -17.81
CA MET A 338 1.29 -0.42 -16.37
C MET A 338 2.73 -0.18 -15.87
N ASN A 339 2.86 0.45 -14.70
CA ASN A 339 4.11 0.65 -13.96
C ASN A 339 5.15 1.41 -14.80
N ASP A 340 6.38 0.89 -14.91
CA ASP A 340 7.48 1.55 -15.64
C ASP A 340 7.14 1.83 -17.11
N PHE A 341 6.27 1.02 -17.72
CA PHE A 341 5.79 1.21 -19.10
C PHE A 341 4.88 2.44 -19.26
N ARG A 342 4.37 3.01 -18.15
CA ARG A 342 3.55 4.22 -18.13
C ARG A 342 4.36 5.50 -18.08
N LEU A 343 5.63 5.44 -17.65
CA LEU A 343 6.43 6.64 -17.43
C LEU A 343 6.58 7.42 -18.73
N SER A 344 6.50 8.76 -18.65
CA SER A 344 6.67 9.64 -19.83
C SER A 344 8.05 9.48 -20.49
N THR A 345 8.99 8.93 -19.74
CA THR A 345 10.39 8.71 -20.11
C THR A 345 10.62 7.32 -20.70
N TYR A 346 9.61 6.45 -20.65
CA TYR A 346 9.67 5.13 -21.26
C TYR A 346 9.65 5.26 -22.79
N LYS A 347 10.76 4.84 -23.42
CA LYS A 347 10.92 4.87 -24.87
C LYS A 347 10.27 3.63 -25.48
N ALA A 348 8.96 3.64 -25.70
CA ALA A 348 8.30 2.61 -26.49
C ALA A 348 8.47 2.89 -28.00
N SER A 349 8.90 1.89 -28.78
CA SER A 349 8.95 1.96 -30.25
C SER A 349 7.58 1.82 -30.91
N SER A 350 6.49 1.57 -30.18
CA SER A 350 5.12 1.68 -30.68
C SER A 350 4.16 2.08 -29.56
N LYS A 351 3.35 3.12 -29.81
CA LYS A 351 2.21 3.56 -28.97
C LYS A 351 1.01 2.59 -29.04
N GLU A 352 1.22 1.35 -29.49
CA GLU A 352 0.16 0.36 -29.79
C GLU A 352 -0.35 -0.41 -28.56
N THR A 353 0.11 -0.06 -27.35
CA THR A 353 -0.23 -0.77 -26.11
C THR A 353 -1.52 -0.28 -25.44
N ALA A 354 -2.10 0.85 -25.86
CA ALA A 354 -3.35 1.35 -25.30
C ALA A 354 -4.55 0.54 -25.81
N LEU A 355 -5.49 0.21 -24.90
CA LEU A 355 -6.77 -0.38 -25.31
C LEU A 355 -7.58 0.61 -26.15
N THR A 356 -8.25 0.10 -27.18
CA THR A 356 -9.32 0.86 -27.85
C THR A 356 -10.52 1.02 -26.91
N TYR A 357 -11.43 1.94 -27.25
CA TYR A 357 -12.67 2.14 -26.47
C TYR A 357 -13.50 0.85 -26.40
N ASP A 358 -13.58 0.11 -27.51
CA ASP A 358 -14.35 -1.13 -27.60
C ASP A 358 -13.69 -2.25 -26.76
N GLU A 359 -12.37 -2.39 -26.85
CA GLU A 359 -11.61 -3.36 -26.04
C GLU A 359 -11.76 -3.09 -24.54
N LEU A 360 -11.69 -1.81 -24.14
CA LEU A 360 -11.90 -1.41 -22.75
C LEU A 360 -13.34 -1.69 -22.30
N THR A 361 -14.32 -1.47 -23.18
CA THR A 361 -15.74 -1.73 -22.91
C THR A 361 -16.00 -3.21 -22.73
N ILE A 362 -15.39 -4.07 -23.55
CA ILE A 362 -15.44 -5.53 -23.40
C ILE A 362 -14.95 -5.94 -22.00
N LEU A 363 -13.75 -5.49 -21.59
CA LEU A 363 -13.20 -5.85 -20.28
C LEU A 363 -14.04 -5.29 -19.13
N LYS A 364 -14.54 -4.05 -19.23
CA LYS A 364 -15.40 -3.45 -18.21
C LYS A 364 -16.73 -4.20 -18.06
N ASN A 365 -17.38 -4.53 -19.17
CA ASN A 365 -18.65 -5.27 -19.15
C ASN A 365 -18.46 -6.66 -18.56
N LEU A 366 -17.38 -7.35 -18.93
CA LEU A 366 -17.04 -8.65 -18.36
C LEU A 366 -16.74 -8.55 -16.86
N GLY A 367 -15.87 -7.62 -16.46
CA GLY A 367 -15.46 -7.45 -15.06
C GLY A 367 -16.57 -6.94 -14.13
N ASN A 368 -17.62 -6.32 -14.67
CA ASN A 368 -18.81 -5.88 -13.92
C ASN A 368 -19.96 -6.89 -13.98
N SER A 369 -19.81 -7.99 -14.73
CA SER A 369 -20.85 -9.01 -14.82
C SER A 369 -21.10 -9.63 -13.44
N ALA A 370 -22.36 -9.71 -13.03
CA ALA A 370 -22.78 -10.29 -11.75
C ALA A 370 -22.65 -11.83 -11.69
N ILE A 371 -22.07 -12.44 -12.73
CA ILE A 371 -21.83 -13.88 -12.79
C ILE A 371 -20.78 -14.23 -11.73
N GLN A 372 -21.27 -14.79 -10.62
CA GLN A 372 -20.41 -15.54 -9.70
C GLN A 372 -19.84 -16.73 -10.47
N PRO A 373 -18.51 -16.99 -10.40
CA PRO A 373 -17.93 -18.18 -11.01
C PRO A 373 -18.68 -19.42 -10.52
N ASN A 374 -19.09 -20.27 -11.46
CA ASN A 374 -19.89 -21.47 -11.16
C ASN A 374 -18.93 -22.53 -10.60
N LEU A 375 -19.02 -22.78 -9.30
CA LEU A 375 -18.00 -23.48 -8.50
C LEU A 375 -17.72 -24.90 -8.99
N SER A 376 -18.68 -25.60 -9.59
CA SER A 376 -18.43 -26.91 -10.20
C SER A 376 -17.65 -26.75 -11.49
N LEU A 377 -18.18 -25.99 -12.45
CA LEU A 377 -17.65 -25.89 -13.80
C LEU A 377 -16.24 -25.26 -13.89
N ASP A 378 -15.95 -24.21 -13.13
CA ASP A 378 -14.67 -23.48 -13.22
C ASP A 378 -13.51 -24.21 -12.50
N LEU A 379 -13.80 -24.95 -11.43
CA LEU A 379 -12.84 -25.85 -10.78
C LEU A 379 -12.60 -27.10 -11.63
N ASP A 380 -13.64 -27.60 -12.30
CA ASP A 380 -13.58 -28.81 -13.14
C ASP A 380 -12.77 -28.60 -14.43
N ILE A 381 -12.94 -27.47 -15.12
CA ILE A 381 -12.18 -27.17 -16.35
C ILE A 381 -10.69 -26.94 -16.07
N LEU A 382 -10.35 -26.48 -14.87
CA LEU A 382 -8.96 -26.22 -14.45
C LEU A 382 -8.23 -27.45 -13.90
N GLU A 383 -8.93 -28.41 -13.31
CA GLU A 383 -8.33 -29.71 -12.98
C GLU A 383 -8.00 -30.52 -14.25
N ASP A 384 -8.81 -30.41 -15.31
CA ASP A 384 -8.64 -31.18 -16.55
C ASP A 384 -7.61 -30.59 -17.53
N ASN A 385 -7.38 -29.26 -17.54
CA ASN A 385 -6.51 -28.60 -18.54
C ASN A 385 -5.19 -28.00 -18.00
N SER A 386 -4.73 -28.32 -16.79
CA SER A 386 -3.56 -27.62 -16.23
C SER A 386 -2.46 -28.47 -15.61
N SER A 387 -1.22 -28.04 -15.86
CA SER A 387 -0.01 -28.44 -15.14
C SER A 387 -0.22 -28.27 -13.61
N LEU A 388 0.52 -29.05 -12.81
CA LEU A 388 0.41 -29.13 -11.33
C LEU A 388 0.32 -27.77 -10.58
N ASP A 389 0.73 -26.67 -11.20
CA ASP A 389 0.90 -25.35 -10.61
C ASP A 389 -0.38 -24.50 -10.54
N MET A 390 -1.37 -24.72 -11.42
CA MET A 390 -2.66 -23.98 -11.42
C MET A 390 -3.67 -24.53 -10.40
N ARG A 391 -3.55 -25.81 -10.01
CA ARG A 391 -4.36 -26.44 -8.94
C ARG A 391 -4.20 -25.72 -7.59
N GLY A 392 -3.08 -25.03 -7.37
CA GLY A 392 -2.82 -24.23 -6.15
C GLY A 392 -3.60 -22.90 -6.07
N ILE A 393 -4.18 -22.41 -7.17
CA ILE A 393 -4.89 -21.12 -7.20
C ILE A 393 -6.26 -21.22 -6.52
N PHE A 394 -6.96 -22.36 -6.65
CA PHE A 394 -8.31 -22.56 -6.12
C PHE A 394 -8.35 -23.29 -4.77
N ASN A 395 -7.32 -24.08 -4.43
CA ASN A 395 -7.14 -24.63 -3.08
C ASN A 395 -7.05 -23.54 -1.99
N ASN A 396 -6.77 -22.29 -2.40
CA ASN A 396 -6.65 -21.15 -1.51
C ASN A 396 -7.94 -20.34 -1.31
N SER A 397 -9.01 -20.65 -2.06
CA SER A 397 -10.28 -19.91 -2.02
C SER A 397 -11.43 -20.74 -1.43
N VAL A 398 -11.10 -21.88 -0.83
CA VAL A 398 -12.05 -22.83 -0.24
C VAL A 398 -11.51 -23.35 1.10
N VAL A 399 -12.42 -23.68 2.01
CA VAL A 399 -12.22 -24.53 3.18
C VAL A 399 -13.25 -25.66 3.20
N TYR A 400 -13.00 -26.70 3.99
CA TYR A 400 -13.90 -27.82 4.17
C TYR A 400 -14.43 -27.82 5.59
N LEU A 401 -15.75 -27.79 5.74
CA LEU A 401 -16.43 -27.92 7.03
C LEU A 401 -16.85 -29.38 7.20
N ILE A 402 -16.25 -30.06 8.16
CA ILE A 402 -16.58 -31.42 8.57
C ILE A 402 -17.46 -31.35 9.82
N ILE A 403 -18.66 -31.90 9.73
CA ILE A 403 -19.57 -32.10 10.86
C ILE A 403 -19.42 -33.56 11.30
N LYS A 404 -18.91 -33.74 12.52
CA LYS A 404 -18.72 -35.06 13.14
C LYS A 404 -20.04 -35.65 13.62
N PRO A 405 -20.14 -36.97 13.86
CA PRO A 405 -21.35 -37.61 14.40
C PRO A 405 -21.87 -37.01 15.71
N ASN A 406 -21.00 -36.40 16.51
CA ASN A 406 -21.35 -35.71 17.76
C ASN A 406 -21.69 -34.21 17.56
N ALA A 407 -22.03 -33.81 16.34
CA ALA A 407 -22.32 -32.42 15.93
C ALA A 407 -21.17 -31.42 16.11
N LYS A 408 -19.93 -31.85 16.43
CA LYS A 408 -18.78 -30.95 16.47
C LYS A 408 -18.33 -30.58 15.06
N GLU A 409 -18.15 -29.28 14.83
CA GLU A 409 -17.60 -28.72 13.60
C GLU A 409 -16.06 -28.76 13.61
N LEU A 410 -15.47 -29.08 12.46
CA LEU A 410 -14.05 -28.98 12.19
C LEU A 410 -13.84 -28.32 10.82
N VAL A 411 -13.05 -27.25 10.78
CA VAL A 411 -12.69 -26.56 9.53
C VAL A 411 -11.31 -27.02 9.11
N VAL A 412 -11.16 -27.34 7.82
CA VAL A 412 -9.97 -27.95 7.23
C VAL A 412 -9.56 -27.20 5.96
N GLY A 413 -8.25 -27.11 5.71
CA GLY A 413 -7.70 -26.19 4.71
C GLY A 413 -7.57 -26.75 3.31
N SER A 414 -7.60 -28.08 3.15
CA SER A 414 -7.37 -28.76 1.88
C SER A 414 -8.25 -30.00 1.68
N LEU A 415 -8.47 -30.37 0.41
CA LEU A 415 -9.19 -31.59 0.05
C LEU A 415 -8.47 -32.84 0.58
N LYS A 416 -7.13 -32.82 0.54
CA LYS A 416 -6.28 -33.94 0.96
C LYS A 416 -6.41 -34.21 2.46
N GLU A 417 -6.25 -33.17 3.27
CA GLU A 417 -6.43 -33.27 4.72
C GLU A 417 -7.86 -33.72 5.08
N THR A 418 -8.85 -33.22 4.33
CA THR A 418 -10.25 -33.65 4.49
C THR A 418 -10.42 -35.14 4.16
N SER A 419 -9.86 -35.62 3.06
CA SER A 419 -9.96 -37.03 2.68
C SER A 419 -9.25 -37.96 3.65
N ASP A 420 -8.12 -37.51 4.22
CA ASP A 420 -7.36 -38.25 5.23
C ASP A 420 -8.17 -38.39 6.54
N ILE A 421 -8.88 -37.33 6.97
CA ILE A 421 -9.79 -37.38 8.13
C ILE A 421 -10.97 -38.33 7.87
N LEU A 422 -11.49 -38.36 6.64
CA LEU A 422 -12.61 -39.22 6.26
C LEU A 422 -12.19 -40.67 6.01
N GLY A 423 -10.90 -40.96 5.89
CA GLY A 423 -10.38 -42.29 5.55
C GLY A 423 -10.69 -42.73 4.11
N ILE A 424 -10.78 -41.78 3.17
CA ILE A 424 -11.01 -42.07 1.75
C ILE A 424 -9.94 -41.43 0.85
N ASN A 425 -9.87 -41.85 -0.41
CA ASN A 425 -8.98 -41.22 -1.39
C ASN A 425 -9.49 -39.81 -1.78
N SER A 426 -8.58 -38.85 -1.94
CA SER A 426 -8.91 -37.47 -2.32
C SER A 426 -9.61 -37.34 -3.67
N ASP A 427 -9.30 -38.22 -4.62
CA ASP A 427 -9.91 -38.22 -5.95
C ASP A 427 -11.36 -38.69 -5.88
N VAL A 428 -11.66 -39.64 -4.99
CA VAL A 428 -13.02 -40.09 -4.69
C VAL A 428 -13.81 -38.93 -4.10
N LEU A 429 -13.24 -38.24 -3.10
CA LEU A 429 -13.87 -37.07 -2.49
C LEU A 429 -14.11 -35.95 -3.52
N SER A 430 -13.15 -35.70 -4.42
CA SER A 430 -13.31 -34.71 -5.50
C SER A 430 -14.50 -35.08 -6.39
N LYS A 431 -14.55 -36.32 -6.89
CA LYS A 431 -15.65 -36.80 -7.74
C LYS A 431 -17.01 -36.70 -7.06
N LEU A 432 -17.10 -37.00 -5.77
CA LEU A 432 -18.33 -36.87 -5.00
C LEU A 432 -18.81 -35.41 -4.94
N PHE A 433 -17.90 -34.45 -4.76
CA PHE A 433 -18.25 -33.03 -4.84
C PHE A 433 -18.70 -32.61 -6.24
N LYS A 434 -18.13 -33.19 -7.31
CA LYS A 434 -18.53 -32.89 -8.71
C LYS A 434 -19.93 -33.42 -9.03
N SER A 435 -20.30 -34.56 -8.46
CA SER A 435 -21.59 -35.20 -8.68
C SER A 435 -22.72 -34.68 -7.79
N LEU A 436 -22.48 -33.63 -6.97
CA LEU A 436 -23.50 -33.10 -6.07
C LEU A 436 -24.65 -32.46 -6.86
N PRO A 437 -25.92 -32.77 -6.52
CA PRO A 437 -27.06 -32.03 -7.04
C PRO A 437 -26.96 -30.54 -6.67
N ALA A 438 -27.49 -29.66 -7.52
CA ALA A 438 -27.46 -28.20 -7.30
C ALA A 438 -28.07 -27.76 -5.94
N ASN A 439 -28.96 -28.57 -5.36
CA ASN A 439 -29.62 -28.31 -4.08
C ASN A 439 -28.90 -28.95 -2.87
N SER A 440 -27.82 -29.68 -3.09
CA SER A 440 -27.07 -30.34 -2.02
C SER A 440 -25.88 -29.50 -1.56
N ASN A 441 -25.75 -29.36 -0.24
CA ASN A 441 -24.73 -28.53 0.38
C ASN A 441 -23.51 -29.33 0.87
N GLY A 442 -23.42 -30.63 0.59
CA GLY A 442 -22.30 -31.45 1.08
C GLY A 442 -22.46 -32.93 0.80
N VAL A 443 -21.42 -33.69 1.15
CA VAL A 443 -21.34 -35.14 0.98
C VAL A 443 -21.36 -35.82 2.35
N GLU A 444 -22.09 -36.91 2.49
CA GLU A 444 -22.06 -37.74 3.69
C GLU A 444 -21.18 -38.97 3.47
N ILE A 445 -20.13 -39.11 4.28
CA ILE A 445 -19.12 -40.17 4.16
C ILE A 445 -18.77 -40.64 5.57
N ASN A 446 -18.86 -41.94 5.84
CA ASN A 446 -18.46 -42.53 7.13
C ASN A 446 -19.11 -41.84 8.36
N ARG A 447 -20.39 -41.44 8.26
CA ARG A 447 -21.15 -40.67 9.27
C ARG A 447 -20.64 -39.24 9.52
N TYR A 448 -19.73 -38.75 8.70
CA TYR A 448 -19.37 -37.33 8.64
C TYR A 448 -20.17 -36.66 7.53
N PHE A 449 -20.67 -35.46 7.81
CA PHE A 449 -21.18 -34.59 6.76
C PHE A 449 -20.12 -33.55 6.41
N VAL A 450 -19.73 -33.46 5.15
CA VAL A 450 -18.68 -32.55 4.69
C VAL A 450 -19.21 -31.58 3.66
N ARG A 451 -19.06 -30.28 3.97
CA ARG A 451 -19.40 -29.18 3.08
C ARG A 451 -18.15 -28.48 2.58
N ARG A 452 -18.08 -28.26 1.27
CA ARG A 452 -17.13 -27.34 0.65
C ARG A 452 -17.63 -25.91 0.85
N VAL A 453 -16.84 -25.05 1.48
CA VAL A 453 -17.20 -23.66 1.80
C VAL A 453 -16.28 -22.70 1.06
N LYS A 454 -16.84 -21.82 0.23
CA LYS A 454 -16.10 -20.75 -0.45
C LYS A 454 -15.70 -19.70 0.58
N VAL A 455 -14.45 -19.24 0.51
CA VAL A 455 -13.94 -18.12 1.30
C VAL A 455 -13.67 -16.92 0.40
N PHE A 456 -13.60 -15.75 1.02
CA PHE A 456 -13.43 -14.46 0.36
C PHE A 456 -14.57 -14.15 -0.63
N CYS A 457 -15.81 -14.52 -0.30
CA CYS A 457 -17.00 -14.15 -1.06
C CYS A 457 -17.29 -12.65 -0.94
N GLU A 458 -17.99 -12.11 -1.95
CA GLU A 458 -18.63 -10.79 -1.83
C GLU A 458 -19.63 -10.81 -0.66
N ARG A 459 -19.75 -9.67 0.00
CA ARG A 459 -20.78 -9.43 1.03
C ARG A 459 -22.06 -8.94 0.39
#